data_AF-A0A2P5X8Y8-F1
#
_entry.id   AF-A0A2P5X8Y8-F1
#
_cell.length_a   1.000
_cell.length_b   1.000
_cell.length_c   1.000
_cell.angle_alpha   90.00
_cell.angle_beta   90.00
_cell.angle_gamma   90.00
#
_symmetry.space_group_name_H-M   'P 1'
#
loop_
_entity.id
_entity.type
_entity.pdbx_description
1 polymer ?
#
loop_
_entity_poly.entity_id
_entity_poly.type
_entity_poly.pdbx_seq_one_letter_code
_entity_poly.pdbx_strand_id
1 'polypeptide(L)'
;MGPFFSLSGAGKWLGLVAAIWVQAICGNNYTFANYSDALKSLMSLTQLQLNNLSVAKDVGKAFGVVAGFASDCLPTSVLLIIGSVEGFIGYGAQWLVVSRRIHPLPYWQMCVFLCMGGNSTTWMNTAVLVTCMRNFPKNRGPVSGILKGYVGLSTAIFTDICTALFSSDPSTFLFILAVVPAIVCLTATFFLHEIPTPTSNPSELRQETLYFHVFNGIAIILAVYLLAFDITGNHGRVLSLAFAVGLLVLLATPLSVPLYSFISKPLSDSDIERPMKVSLKFGTPRPLWNAASQVLMAIGYIAMALALPGSLYIGSILVGICYGVRLTITVPVASELFGLKYYGLLYNILILNLPLGSFLFSGLLAGYLYDVQATVVDGGGNTCVGAQCYCLVFVIMALTCVVGLGLDVLLAVRTRNVYVRIHESKRAIAVSATDCSSAKY
;
A
#
# COMPACT_ATOMS: atom_id res chain seq x y z
N MET A 1 21.76 12.66 19.57
CA MET A 1 22.43 12.64 18.26
C MET A 1 21.99 13.88 17.51
N GLY A 2 22.96 14.78 17.23
CA GLY A 2 22.74 16.22 17.07
C GLY A 2 22.33 16.74 15.67
N PRO A 3 22.43 18.07 15.46
CA PRO A 3 21.93 18.82 14.29
C PRO A 3 22.62 18.49 12.94
N PHE A 4 23.61 17.61 12.93
CA PHE A 4 24.47 17.35 11.76
C PHE A 4 23.76 16.70 10.55
N PHE A 5 22.62 16.02 10.76
CA PHE A 5 21.85 15.41 9.66
C PHE A 5 20.77 16.33 9.08
N SER A 6 20.51 17.49 9.69
CA SER A 6 19.34 18.33 9.38
C SER A 6 19.53 19.33 8.22
N LEU A 7 20.75 19.46 7.66
CA LEU A 7 21.04 20.47 6.62
C LEU A 7 21.56 19.90 5.28
N SER A 8 21.68 18.59 5.11
CA SER A 8 22.14 17.99 3.84
C SER A 8 20.96 17.49 2.99
N GLY A 9 21.02 17.69 1.67
CA GLY A 9 20.09 17.12 0.70
C GLY A 9 19.97 15.58 0.75
N ALA A 10 20.85 14.90 1.48
CA ALA A 10 20.77 13.46 1.74
C ALA A 10 19.81 13.06 2.88
N GLY A 11 19.48 13.97 3.80
CA GLY A 11 18.54 13.70 4.89
C GLY A 11 17.12 13.37 4.41
N LYS A 12 16.64 14.04 3.36
CA LYS A 12 15.32 13.75 2.75
C LYS A 12 15.26 12.37 2.10
N TRP A 13 16.38 11.89 1.56
CA TRP A 13 16.46 10.56 0.96
C TRP A 13 16.51 9.47 2.02
N LEU A 14 17.23 9.71 3.13
CA LEU A 14 17.22 8.80 4.27
C LEU A 14 15.82 8.69 4.90
N GLY A 15 15.11 9.82 5.02
CA GLY A 15 13.71 9.83 5.43
C GLY A 15 12.81 9.04 4.47
N LEU A 16 13.00 9.18 3.15
CA LEU A 16 12.25 8.39 2.16
C LEU A 16 12.53 6.88 2.27
N VAL A 17 13.77 6.48 2.52
CA VAL A 17 14.12 5.06 2.74
C VAL A 17 13.44 4.51 4.00
N ALA A 18 13.46 5.26 5.10
CA ALA A 18 12.72 4.88 6.31
C ALA A 18 11.22 4.74 6.05
N ALA A 19 10.64 5.66 5.27
CA ALA A 19 9.26 5.57 4.81
C ALA A 19 9.00 4.34 3.94
N ILE A 20 9.89 3.98 3.01
CA ILE A 20 9.80 2.76 2.20
C ILE A 20 9.77 1.52 3.10
N TRP A 21 10.63 1.45 4.12
CA TRP A 21 10.64 0.32 5.06
C TRP A 21 9.37 0.23 5.90
N VAL A 22 8.85 1.36 6.39
CA VAL A 22 7.55 1.37 7.08
C VAL A 22 6.45 0.87 6.13
N GLN A 23 6.42 1.33 4.89
CA GLN A 23 5.41 0.87 3.92
C GLN A 23 5.55 -0.62 3.57
N ALA A 24 6.77 -1.15 3.55
CA ALA A 24 7.06 -2.58 3.35
C ALA A 24 6.56 -3.48 4.49
N ILE A 25 6.15 -2.90 5.63
CA ILE A 25 5.56 -3.63 6.77
C ILE A 25 4.10 -3.22 7.06
N CYS A 26 3.53 -2.29 6.29
CA CYS A 26 2.19 -1.72 6.54
C CYS A 26 1.01 -2.49 5.92
N GLY A 27 1.22 -3.52 5.09
CA GLY A 27 0.13 -4.32 4.50
C GLY A 27 -0.25 -5.57 5.29
N ASN A 28 0.13 -5.62 6.57
CA ASN A 28 -0.33 -6.63 7.57
C ASN A 28 -1.88 -6.79 7.65
N ASN A 29 -2.65 -5.86 7.10
CA ASN A 29 -4.10 -5.92 7.02
C ASN A 29 -4.61 -6.83 5.89
N TYR A 30 -3.81 -7.03 4.86
CA TYR A 30 -4.14 -7.87 3.71
C TYR A 30 -3.72 -9.33 3.92
N THR A 31 -2.97 -9.60 4.99
CA THR A 31 -2.47 -10.93 5.33
C THR A 31 -3.42 -11.74 6.23
N PHE A 32 -4.67 -11.29 6.39
CA PHE A 32 -5.66 -12.00 7.21
C PHE A 32 -5.84 -13.46 6.78
N ALA A 33 -5.79 -13.73 5.47
CA ALA A 33 -5.90 -15.08 4.92
C ALA A 33 -4.86 -16.05 5.48
N ASN A 34 -3.63 -15.58 5.76
CA ASN A 34 -2.52 -16.41 6.26
C ASN A 34 -2.76 -17.02 7.66
N TYR A 35 -3.67 -16.46 8.46
CA TYR A 35 -3.94 -16.95 9.82
C TYR A 35 -5.44 -17.08 10.15
N SER A 36 -6.34 -16.65 9.25
CA SER A 36 -7.78 -16.68 9.48
C SER A 36 -8.34 -18.07 9.72
N ASP A 37 -7.82 -19.10 9.05
CA ASP A 37 -8.25 -20.49 9.26
C ASP A 37 -7.83 -21.03 10.63
N ALA A 38 -6.66 -20.63 11.13
CA ALA A 38 -6.21 -20.96 12.47
C ALA A 38 -7.14 -20.33 13.52
N LEU A 39 -7.60 -19.09 13.31
CA LEU A 39 -8.60 -18.46 14.16
C LEU A 39 -9.96 -19.14 14.08
N LYS A 40 -10.42 -19.47 12.87
CA LYS A 40 -11.69 -20.16 12.63
C LYS A 40 -11.76 -21.46 13.41
N SER A 41 -10.72 -22.28 13.29
CA SER A 41 -10.64 -23.59 13.94
C SER A 41 -10.47 -23.49 15.45
N LEU A 42 -9.59 -22.61 15.94
CA LEU A 42 -9.30 -22.47 17.38
C LEU A 42 -10.48 -21.88 18.18
N MET A 43 -11.28 -21.02 17.56
CA MET A 43 -12.43 -20.35 18.20
C MET A 43 -13.79 -20.94 17.79
N SER A 44 -13.79 -22.02 16.99
CA SER A 44 -14.99 -22.69 16.48
C SER A 44 -15.98 -21.72 15.78
N LEU A 45 -15.47 -20.87 14.88
CA LEU A 45 -16.25 -19.82 14.22
C LEU A 45 -16.96 -20.33 12.95
N THR A 46 -18.17 -19.80 12.72
CA THR A 46 -18.85 -19.87 11.42
C THR A 46 -18.15 -19.02 10.35
N GLN A 47 -18.41 -19.25 9.06
CA GLN A 47 -17.84 -18.42 7.99
C GLN A 47 -18.29 -16.96 8.11
N LEU A 48 -19.56 -16.71 8.47
CA LEU A 48 -20.06 -15.36 8.75
C LEU A 48 -19.31 -14.66 9.88
N GLN A 49 -19.07 -15.36 11.00
CA GLN A 49 -18.30 -14.80 12.13
C GLN A 49 -16.85 -14.48 11.74
N LEU A 50 -16.22 -15.33 10.93
CA LEU A 50 -14.87 -15.08 10.42
C LEU A 50 -14.84 -13.90 9.43
N ASN A 51 -15.83 -13.80 8.53
CA ASN A 51 -15.95 -12.67 7.63
C ASN A 51 -16.17 -11.37 8.42
N ASN A 52 -16.98 -11.40 9.47
CA ASN A 52 -17.18 -10.26 10.37
C ASN A 52 -15.91 -9.87 11.14
N LEU A 53 -15.02 -10.82 11.46
CA LEU A 53 -13.68 -10.51 11.98
C LEU A 53 -12.82 -9.77 10.93
N SER A 54 -12.84 -10.23 9.68
CA SER A 54 -12.19 -9.52 8.57
C SER A 54 -12.74 -8.09 8.40
N VAL A 55 -14.07 -7.93 8.52
CA VAL A 55 -14.73 -6.62 8.52
C VAL A 55 -14.29 -5.78 9.71
N ALA A 56 -14.21 -6.33 10.92
CA ALA A 56 -13.77 -5.59 12.11
C ALA A 56 -12.36 -5.00 11.95
N LYS A 57 -11.46 -5.77 11.33
CA LYS A 57 -10.13 -5.28 10.94
C LYS A 57 -10.21 -4.10 9.94
N ASP A 58 -11.06 -4.19 8.92
CA ASP A 58 -11.24 -3.07 7.98
C ASP A 58 -11.97 -1.86 8.61
N VAL A 59 -12.87 -2.07 9.58
CA VAL A 59 -13.48 -1.01 10.41
C VAL A 59 -12.40 -0.27 11.21
N GLY A 60 -11.34 -0.94 11.63
CA GLY A 60 -10.13 -0.31 12.16
C GLY A 60 -9.63 0.84 11.29
N LYS A 61 -9.61 0.66 9.97
CA LYS A 61 -9.18 1.71 9.04
C LYS A 61 -10.13 2.90 9.00
N ALA A 62 -11.40 2.75 9.41
CA ALA A 62 -12.33 3.87 9.50
C ALA A 62 -11.90 4.89 10.56
N PHE A 63 -11.29 4.42 11.65
CA PHE A 63 -10.68 5.29 12.67
C PHE A 63 -9.45 6.05 12.15
N GLY A 64 -8.95 5.72 10.96
CA GLY A 64 -7.90 6.47 10.27
C GLY A 64 -8.23 7.94 10.04
N VAL A 65 -9.51 8.35 10.02
CA VAL A 65 -9.90 9.78 9.99
C VAL A 65 -9.29 10.55 11.16
N VAL A 66 -9.18 9.92 12.34
CA VAL A 66 -8.51 10.48 13.52
C VAL A 66 -7.02 10.66 13.27
N ALA A 67 -6.36 9.66 12.67
CA ALA A 67 -4.96 9.76 12.27
C ALA A 67 -4.75 10.89 11.25
N GLY A 68 -5.70 11.06 10.32
CA GLY A 68 -5.71 12.15 9.36
C GLY A 68 -5.76 13.53 10.01
N PHE A 69 -6.69 13.74 10.95
CA PHE A 69 -6.76 14.99 11.73
C PHE A 69 -5.49 15.21 12.57
N ALA A 70 -5.02 14.16 13.24
CA ALA A 70 -3.83 14.21 14.06
C ALA A 70 -2.58 14.56 13.24
N SER A 71 -2.49 14.17 11.97
CA SER A 71 -1.34 14.46 11.09
C SER A 71 -1.14 15.94 10.75
N ASP A 72 -2.16 16.77 10.98
CA ASP A 72 -2.07 18.22 10.79
C ASP A 72 -1.61 18.94 12.06
N CYS A 73 -1.64 18.27 13.22
CA CYS A 73 -1.33 18.88 14.52
C CYS A 73 -0.16 18.19 15.26
N LEU A 74 0.14 16.94 14.96
CA LEU A 74 1.15 16.13 15.63
C LEU A 74 2.35 15.86 14.71
N PRO A 75 3.57 15.75 15.25
CA PRO A 75 4.75 15.41 14.47
C PRO A 75 4.71 13.94 14.03
N THR A 76 5.31 13.64 12.88
CA THR A 76 5.34 12.31 12.26
C THR A 76 5.75 11.19 13.22
N SER A 77 6.74 11.44 14.08
CA SER A 77 7.24 10.49 15.06
C SER A 77 6.14 10.04 16.03
N VAL A 78 5.25 10.95 16.46
CA VAL A 78 4.14 10.62 17.35
C VAL A 78 3.12 9.73 16.64
N LEU A 79 2.78 10.03 15.38
CA LEU A 79 1.87 9.17 14.60
C LEU A 79 2.43 7.75 14.43
N LEU A 80 3.74 7.62 14.16
CA LEU A 80 4.41 6.33 14.05
C LEU A 80 4.41 5.55 15.37
N ILE A 81 4.59 6.23 16.51
CA ILE A 81 4.54 5.61 17.85
C ILE A 81 3.12 5.12 18.17
N ILE A 82 2.09 5.91 17.86
CA ILE A 82 0.69 5.49 18.06
C ILE A 82 0.41 4.23 17.23
N GLY A 83 0.77 4.25 15.95
CA GLY A 83 0.62 3.10 15.06
C GLY A 83 1.41 1.88 15.55
N SER A 84 2.64 2.05 16.03
CA SER A 84 3.47 0.93 16.50
C SER A 84 2.89 0.27 17.75
N VAL A 85 2.47 1.06 18.73
CA VAL A 85 1.87 0.57 19.97
C VAL A 85 0.54 -0.13 19.69
N GLU A 86 -0.33 0.48 18.89
CA GLU A 86 -1.62 -0.09 18.54
C GLU A 86 -1.46 -1.41 17.76
N GLY A 87 -0.53 -1.46 16.81
CA GLY A 87 -0.22 -2.67 16.04
C GLY A 87 0.37 -3.78 16.92
N PHE A 88 1.32 -3.43 17.79
CA PHE A 88 1.93 -4.39 18.73
C PHE A 88 0.88 -5.03 19.66
N ILE A 89 -0.03 -4.22 20.20
CA ILE A 89 -1.13 -4.71 21.04
C ILE A 89 -2.13 -5.54 20.23
N GLY A 90 -2.59 -5.01 19.09
CA GLY A 90 -3.60 -5.63 18.25
C GLY A 90 -3.18 -7.00 17.71
N TYR A 91 -2.00 -7.10 17.10
CA TYR A 91 -1.46 -8.36 16.60
C TYR A 91 -0.87 -9.24 17.71
N GLY A 92 -0.32 -8.64 18.78
CA GLY A 92 0.21 -9.37 19.93
C GLY A 92 -0.87 -10.15 20.69
N ALA A 93 -2.06 -9.57 20.86
CA ALA A 93 -3.20 -10.28 21.46
C ALA A 93 -3.66 -11.46 20.58
N GLN A 94 -3.73 -11.26 19.26
CA GLN A 94 -4.05 -12.33 18.32
C GLN A 94 -3.01 -13.44 18.36
N TRP A 95 -1.72 -13.08 18.42
CA TRP A 95 -0.63 -14.03 18.58
C TRP A 95 -0.77 -14.87 19.85
N LEU A 96 -1.08 -14.26 21.01
CA LEU A 96 -1.27 -14.98 22.27
C LEU A 96 -2.39 -16.03 22.19
N VAL A 97 -3.48 -15.70 21.50
CA VAL A 97 -4.60 -16.63 21.26
C VAL A 97 -4.18 -17.78 20.33
N VAL A 98 -3.62 -17.46 19.16
CA VAL A 98 -3.25 -18.47 18.15
C VAL A 98 -2.11 -19.38 18.64
N SER A 99 -1.17 -18.84 19.40
CA SER A 99 -0.08 -19.61 20.05
C SER A 99 -0.53 -20.39 21.29
N ARG A 100 -1.82 -20.36 21.64
CA ARG A 100 -2.42 -21.05 22.80
C ARG A 100 -1.78 -20.68 24.14
N ARG A 101 -1.19 -19.49 24.25
CA ARG A 101 -0.62 -18.98 25.51
C ARG A 101 -1.70 -18.47 26.45
N ILE A 102 -2.84 -18.06 25.89
CA ILE A 102 -4.06 -17.72 26.62
C ILE A 102 -5.23 -18.51 26.06
N HIS A 103 -6.29 -18.64 26.85
CA HIS A 103 -7.56 -19.19 26.35
C HIS A 103 -8.15 -18.26 25.27
N PRO A 104 -8.89 -18.82 24.29
CA PRO A 104 -9.56 -18.03 23.27
C PRO A 104 -10.37 -16.89 23.87
N LEU A 105 -10.12 -15.67 23.40
CA LEU A 105 -10.85 -14.49 23.87
C LEU A 105 -12.31 -14.56 23.41
N PRO A 106 -13.26 -13.99 24.17
CA PRO A 106 -14.60 -13.74 23.70
C PRO A 106 -14.61 -13.05 22.33
N TYR A 107 -15.55 -13.42 21.47
CA TYR A 107 -15.63 -12.95 20.07
C TYR A 107 -15.49 -11.43 19.93
N TRP A 108 -16.18 -10.65 20.78
CA TRP A 108 -16.12 -9.19 20.73
C TRP A 108 -14.72 -8.62 21.06
N GLN A 109 -13.97 -9.25 21.97
CA GLN A 109 -12.60 -8.82 22.30
C GLN A 109 -11.68 -9.05 21.11
N MET A 110 -11.88 -10.17 20.41
CA MET A 110 -11.16 -10.47 19.18
C MET A 110 -11.44 -9.43 18.10
N CYS A 111 -12.71 -9.00 17.93
CA CYS A 111 -13.05 -7.90 17.03
C CYS A 111 -12.30 -6.60 17.38
N VAL A 112 -12.17 -6.27 18.67
CA VAL A 112 -11.44 -5.07 19.13
C VAL A 112 -9.97 -5.17 18.76
N PHE A 113 -9.29 -6.30 19.04
CA PHE A 113 -7.88 -6.45 18.71
C PHE A 113 -7.59 -6.48 17.21
N LEU A 114 -8.51 -7.05 16.40
CA LEU A 114 -8.44 -6.96 14.94
C LEU A 114 -8.63 -5.53 14.46
N CYS A 115 -9.59 -4.81 15.01
CA CYS A 115 -9.83 -3.39 14.72
C CYS A 115 -8.60 -2.54 15.05
N MET A 116 -7.96 -2.77 16.20
CA MET A 116 -6.71 -2.10 16.58
C MET A 116 -5.57 -2.40 15.58
N GLY A 117 -5.34 -3.68 15.26
CA GLY A 117 -4.35 -4.03 14.23
C GLY A 117 -4.69 -3.46 12.84
N GLY A 118 -5.98 -3.27 12.56
CA GLY A 118 -6.48 -2.54 11.41
C GLY A 118 -6.04 -1.08 11.39
N ASN A 119 -6.41 -0.35 12.45
CA ASN A 119 -6.17 1.08 12.61
C ASN A 119 -4.68 1.43 12.73
N SER A 120 -3.85 0.52 13.24
CA SER A 120 -2.40 0.71 13.32
C SER A 120 -1.80 1.07 11.95
N THR A 121 -2.32 0.46 10.88
CA THR A 121 -1.85 0.75 9.51
C THR A 121 -2.24 2.12 9.00
N THR A 122 -3.37 2.66 9.44
CA THR A 122 -3.79 3.99 9.02
C THR A 122 -2.92 5.06 9.65
N TRP A 123 -2.50 4.88 10.91
CA TRP A 123 -1.49 5.75 11.54
C TRP A 123 -0.17 5.74 10.77
N MET A 124 0.37 4.54 10.51
CA MET A 124 1.65 4.40 9.79
C MET A 124 1.58 4.96 8.37
N ASN A 125 0.55 4.61 7.59
CA ASN A 125 0.38 5.12 6.23
C ASN A 125 0.21 6.64 6.20
N THR A 126 -0.57 7.21 7.14
CA THR A 126 -0.80 8.65 7.19
C THR A 126 0.48 9.39 7.51
N ALA A 127 1.23 8.94 8.53
CA ALA A 127 2.51 9.51 8.90
C ALA A 127 3.47 9.55 7.70
N VAL A 128 3.64 8.42 7.02
CA VAL A 128 4.56 8.30 5.89
C VAL A 128 4.13 9.16 4.70
N LEU A 129 2.87 9.07 4.29
CA LEU A 129 2.40 9.77 3.08
C LEU A 129 2.38 11.28 3.28
N VAL A 130 1.88 11.77 4.41
CA VAL A 130 1.81 13.22 4.67
C VAL A 130 3.21 13.82 4.66
N THR A 131 4.14 13.23 5.40
CA THR A 131 5.53 13.69 5.50
C THR A 131 6.26 13.62 4.16
N CYS A 132 6.18 12.51 3.44
CA CYS A 132 6.87 12.38 2.15
C CYS A 132 6.27 13.30 1.08
N MET A 133 4.95 13.52 1.08
CA MET A 133 4.30 14.43 0.13
C MET A 133 4.65 15.91 0.41
N ARG A 134 4.86 16.27 1.68
CA ARG A 134 5.38 17.59 2.09
C ARG A 134 6.87 17.75 1.75
N ASN A 135 7.67 16.70 1.90
CA ASN A 135 9.11 16.70 1.56
C ASN A 135 9.37 16.76 0.04
N PHE A 136 8.47 16.23 -0.79
CA PHE A 136 8.62 16.17 -2.25
C PHE A 136 7.41 16.77 -3.00
N PRO A 137 7.13 18.07 -2.83
CA PRO A 137 5.89 18.70 -3.28
C PRO A 137 5.77 18.78 -4.80
N LYS A 138 6.89 18.75 -5.55
CA LYS A 138 6.91 18.74 -7.02
C LYS A 138 6.76 17.34 -7.63
N ASN A 139 7.16 16.29 -6.89
CA ASN A 139 7.22 14.89 -7.36
C ASN A 139 6.24 13.96 -6.62
N ARG A 140 5.05 14.49 -6.29
CA ARG A 140 3.99 13.78 -5.55
C ARG A 140 3.58 12.43 -6.16
N GLY A 141 3.56 12.33 -7.49
CA GLY A 141 3.18 11.12 -8.22
C GLY A 141 4.13 9.95 -7.97
N PRO A 142 5.42 10.08 -8.34
CA PRO A 142 6.43 9.05 -8.05
C PRO A 142 6.52 8.67 -6.56
N VAL A 143 6.48 9.65 -5.66
CA VAL A 143 6.58 9.42 -4.20
C VAL A 143 5.44 8.54 -3.71
N SER A 144 4.19 8.95 -3.97
CA SER A 144 3.01 8.17 -3.57
C SER A 144 2.97 6.80 -4.25
N GLY A 145 3.36 6.73 -5.53
CA GLY A 145 3.44 5.48 -6.28
C GLY A 145 4.41 4.47 -5.65
N ILE A 146 5.63 4.89 -5.33
CA ILE A 146 6.63 4.03 -4.68
C ILE A 146 6.13 3.59 -3.30
N LEU A 147 5.68 4.53 -2.47
CA LEU A 147 5.22 4.23 -1.11
C LEU A 147 4.01 3.29 -1.09
N LYS A 148 3.08 3.42 -2.04
CA LYS A 148 1.95 2.50 -2.16
C LYS A 148 2.31 1.18 -2.83
N GLY A 149 3.28 1.19 -3.74
CA GLY A 149 3.88 -0.03 -4.28
C GLY A 149 4.42 -0.93 -3.17
N TYR A 150 5.20 -0.39 -2.25
CA TYR A 150 5.73 -1.16 -1.11
C TYR A 150 4.64 -1.65 -0.14
N VAL A 151 3.53 -0.91 0.04
CA VAL A 151 2.36 -1.45 0.76
C VAL A 151 1.78 -2.66 0.03
N GLY A 152 1.69 -2.62 -1.30
CA GLY A 152 1.25 -3.78 -2.09
C GLY A 152 2.20 -4.98 -1.96
N LEU A 153 3.51 -4.73 -1.96
CA LEU A 153 4.53 -5.78 -1.82
C LEU A 153 4.61 -6.37 -0.41
N SER A 154 4.24 -5.62 0.62
CA SER A 154 4.37 -6.04 2.02
C SER A 154 3.67 -7.36 2.38
N THR A 155 2.53 -7.66 1.75
CA THR A 155 1.80 -8.93 1.95
C THR A 155 2.64 -10.13 1.50
N ALA A 156 3.27 -10.03 0.33
CA ALA A 156 4.18 -11.05 -0.19
C ALA A 156 5.44 -11.13 0.67
N ILE A 157 6.03 -9.98 1.02
CA ILE A 157 7.20 -9.94 1.92
C ILE A 157 6.94 -10.72 3.23
N PHE A 158 5.81 -10.50 3.90
CA PHE A 158 5.48 -11.24 5.12
C PHE A 158 5.23 -12.73 4.86
N THR A 159 4.47 -13.04 3.80
CA THR A 159 4.09 -14.42 3.47
C THR A 159 5.34 -15.24 3.13
N ASP A 160 6.21 -14.71 2.29
CA ASP A 160 7.36 -15.43 1.76
C ASP A 160 8.44 -15.58 2.83
N ILE A 161 8.67 -14.56 3.66
CA ILE A 161 9.58 -14.69 4.83
C ILE A 161 9.07 -15.78 5.76
N CYS A 162 7.76 -15.82 6.03
CA CYS A 162 7.20 -16.83 6.93
C CYS A 162 7.26 -18.23 6.34
N THR A 163 6.97 -18.38 5.05
CA THR A 163 7.09 -19.65 4.33
C THR A 163 8.54 -20.12 4.31
N ALA A 164 9.47 -19.23 3.99
CA ALA A 164 10.88 -19.56 3.85
C ALA A 164 11.59 -19.90 5.18
N LEU A 165 11.25 -19.19 6.26
CA LEU A 165 11.96 -19.32 7.54
C LEU A 165 11.21 -20.16 8.58
N PHE A 166 9.87 -20.21 8.51
CA PHE A 166 9.02 -20.73 9.58
C PHE A 166 7.93 -21.70 9.10
N SER A 167 8.07 -22.23 7.87
CA SER A 167 7.16 -23.24 7.32
C SER A 167 5.68 -22.85 7.40
N SER A 168 5.38 -21.55 7.24
CA SER A 168 4.01 -21.00 7.21
C SER A 168 3.20 -21.20 8.51
N ASP A 169 3.86 -21.28 9.67
CA ASP A 169 3.17 -21.36 10.97
C ASP A 169 2.37 -20.06 11.28
N PRO A 170 1.04 -20.12 11.47
CA PRO A 170 0.20 -18.94 11.71
C PRO A 170 0.54 -18.17 12.98
N SER A 171 1.03 -18.86 14.01
CA SER A 171 1.42 -18.21 15.26
C SER A 171 2.67 -17.37 15.07
N THR A 172 3.68 -17.91 14.39
CA THR A 172 4.92 -17.21 14.06
C THR A 172 4.66 -16.05 13.10
N PHE A 173 3.73 -16.24 12.16
CA PHE A 173 3.26 -15.17 11.28
C PHE A 173 2.72 -13.97 12.07
N LEU A 174 1.80 -14.21 13.02
CA LEU A 174 1.25 -13.15 13.88
C LEU A 174 2.31 -12.51 14.79
N PHE A 175 3.29 -13.29 15.27
CA PHE A 175 4.41 -12.75 16.04
C PHE A 175 5.23 -11.76 15.21
N ILE A 176 5.54 -12.11 13.96
CA ILE A 176 6.24 -11.21 13.03
C ILE A 176 5.43 -9.92 12.80
N LEU A 177 4.11 -10.04 12.60
CA LEU A 177 3.22 -8.89 12.44
C LEU A 177 3.12 -7.98 13.67
N ALA A 178 3.31 -8.53 14.88
CA ALA A 178 3.33 -7.73 16.10
C ALA A 178 4.67 -7.01 16.28
N VAL A 179 5.79 -7.72 16.11
CA VAL A 179 7.11 -7.25 16.52
C VAL A 179 7.82 -6.44 15.42
N VAL A 180 7.83 -6.94 14.18
CA VAL A 180 8.63 -6.31 13.10
C VAL A 180 8.11 -4.90 12.77
N PRO A 181 6.79 -4.69 12.56
CA PRO A 181 6.24 -3.34 12.42
C PRO A 181 6.60 -2.40 13.56
N ALA A 182 6.59 -2.87 14.81
CA ALA A 182 6.90 -2.04 15.95
C ALA A 182 8.37 -1.57 15.92
N ILE A 183 9.32 -2.48 15.68
CA ILE A 183 10.75 -2.15 15.59
C ILE A 183 11.02 -1.19 14.43
N VAL A 184 10.46 -1.47 13.24
CA VAL A 184 10.66 -0.63 12.05
C VAL A 184 10.09 0.77 12.26
N CYS A 185 8.88 0.89 12.83
CA CYS A 185 8.27 2.19 13.11
C CYS A 185 9.05 2.98 14.16
N LEU A 186 9.47 2.35 15.27
CA LEU A 186 10.30 2.99 16.29
C LEU A 186 11.63 3.48 15.70
N THR A 187 12.25 2.70 14.83
CA THR A 187 13.48 3.11 14.13
C THR A 187 13.22 4.26 13.17
N ALA A 188 12.11 4.23 12.43
CA ALA A 188 11.74 5.27 11.48
C ALA A 188 11.47 6.62 12.15
N THR A 189 11.07 6.66 13.43
CA THR A 189 10.87 7.91 14.18
C THR A 189 12.09 8.82 14.21
N PHE A 190 13.30 8.26 14.08
CA PHE A 190 14.55 9.02 14.09
C PHE A 190 14.91 9.61 12.73
N PHE A 191 14.47 8.98 11.65
CA PHE A 191 14.89 9.32 10.28
C PHE A 191 13.79 10.03 9.48
N LEU A 192 12.52 9.76 9.77
CA LEU A 192 11.38 10.30 9.04
C LEU A 192 10.87 11.58 9.70
N HIS A 193 11.32 12.71 9.19
CA HIS A 193 10.87 14.04 9.60
C HIS A 193 10.51 14.89 8.39
N GLU A 194 9.66 15.89 8.62
CA GLU A 194 9.41 16.94 7.63
C GLU A 194 10.64 17.83 7.52
N ILE A 195 11.13 18.03 6.30
CA ILE A 195 12.30 18.85 6.03
C ILE A 195 11.81 20.09 5.28
N PRO A 196 12.16 21.31 5.74
CA PRO A 196 11.84 22.54 5.02
C PRO A 196 12.39 22.42 3.60
N THR A 197 11.52 22.54 2.60
CA THR A 197 11.94 22.43 1.19
C THR A 197 12.55 23.77 0.76
N PRO A 198 13.87 23.86 0.50
CA PRO A 198 14.43 25.03 -0.16
C PRO A 198 13.89 25.13 -1.59
N THR A 199 13.87 26.35 -2.13
CA THR A 199 13.51 26.61 -3.53
C THR A 199 14.41 25.79 -4.46
N SER A 200 13.87 24.70 -5.01
CA SER A 200 14.65 23.80 -5.85
C SER A 200 14.84 24.36 -7.26
N ASN A 201 16.12 24.47 -7.65
CA ASN A 201 16.54 24.80 -9.00
C ASN A 201 16.16 23.68 -9.98
N PRO A 202 16.03 23.96 -11.29
CA PRO A 202 15.68 22.95 -12.30
C PRO A 202 16.62 21.73 -12.31
N SER A 203 17.91 21.92 -12.02
CA SER A 203 18.92 20.85 -11.95
C SER A 203 18.67 19.85 -10.82
N GLU A 204 18.39 20.36 -9.61
CA GLU A 204 18.06 19.53 -8.44
C GLU A 204 16.78 18.71 -8.69
N LEU A 205 15.77 19.31 -9.34
CA LEU A 205 14.53 18.61 -9.67
C LEU A 205 14.74 17.45 -10.66
N ARG A 206 15.64 17.62 -11.62
CA ARG A 206 16.02 16.55 -12.55
C ARG A 206 16.74 15.42 -11.83
N GLN A 207 17.67 15.75 -10.94
CA GLN A 207 18.39 14.76 -10.11
C GLN A 207 17.44 14.00 -9.19
N GLU A 208 16.48 14.68 -8.55
CA GLU A 208 15.42 14.03 -7.77
C GLU A 208 14.63 13.03 -8.60
N THR A 209 14.25 13.41 -9.83
CA THR A 209 13.51 12.54 -10.75
C THR A 209 14.30 11.28 -11.10
N LEU A 210 15.61 11.41 -11.34
CA LEU A 210 16.49 10.26 -11.58
C LEU A 210 16.54 9.31 -10.37
N TYR A 211 16.67 9.84 -9.16
CA TYR A 211 16.65 9.01 -7.95
C TYR A 211 15.31 8.30 -7.74
N PHE A 212 14.17 8.95 -8.05
CA PHE A 212 12.88 8.25 -8.05
C PHE A 212 12.82 7.10 -9.06
N HIS A 213 13.42 7.26 -10.24
CA HIS A 213 13.52 6.14 -11.20
C HIS A 213 14.35 4.98 -10.66
N VAL A 214 15.43 5.25 -9.92
CA VAL A 214 16.23 4.21 -9.24
C VAL A 214 15.39 3.46 -8.20
N PHE A 215 14.69 4.18 -7.30
CA PHE A 215 13.81 3.53 -6.32
C PHE A 215 12.71 2.68 -6.97
N ASN A 216 12.12 3.16 -8.06
CA ASN A 216 11.10 2.41 -8.79
C ASN A 216 11.70 1.15 -9.45
N GLY A 217 12.91 1.24 -10.00
CA GLY A 217 13.64 0.08 -10.52
C GLY A 217 13.90 -0.97 -9.45
N ILE A 218 14.34 -0.54 -8.26
CA ILE A 218 14.51 -1.43 -7.09
C ILE A 218 13.18 -2.11 -6.71
N ALA A 219 12.08 -1.36 -6.66
CA ALA A 219 10.77 -1.92 -6.33
C ALA A 219 10.31 -2.98 -7.35
N ILE A 220 10.58 -2.77 -8.65
CA ILE A 220 10.27 -3.75 -9.71
C ILE A 220 11.13 -5.00 -9.54
N ILE A 221 12.43 -4.86 -9.28
CA ILE A 221 13.33 -6.01 -9.04
C ILE A 221 12.84 -6.81 -7.84
N LEU A 222 12.48 -6.14 -6.74
CA LEU A 222 11.93 -6.77 -5.55
C LEU A 222 10.61 -7.52 -5.86
N ALA A 223 9.71 -6.90 -6.63
CA ALA A 223 8.45 -7.53 -7.03
C ALA A 223 8.66 -8.81 -7.85
N VAL A 224 9.57 -8.75 -8.83
CA VAL A 224 9.93 -9.91 -9.66
C VAL A 224 10.60 -11.00 -8.81
N TYR A 225 11.43 -10.61 -7.85
CA TYR A 225 12.10 -11.54 -6.94
C TYR A 225 11.12 -12.33 -6.06
N LEU A 226 10.16 -11.63 -5.44
CA LEU A 226 9.09 -12.25 -4.66
C LEU A 226 8.23 -13.18 -5.54
N LEU A 227 7.78 -12.68 -6.69
CA LEU A 227 6.96 -13.46 -7.62
C LEU A 227 7.71 -14.73 -8.11
N ALA A 228 9.01 -14.65 -8.35
CA ALA A 228 9.81 -15.80 -8.77
C ALA A 228 9.82 -16.90 -7.71
N PHE A 229 9.86 -16.55 -6.42
CA PHE A 229 9.80 -17.52 -5.32
C PHE A 229 8.43 -18.20 -5.24
N ASP A 230 7.35 -17.43 -5.38
CA ASP A 230 5.98 -17.95 -5.36
C ASP A 230 5.70 -18.93 -6.50
N ILE A 231 6.07 -18.58 -7.74
CA ILE A 231 5.75 -19.41 -8.92
C ILE A 231 6.57 -20.70 -8.98
N THR A 232 7.73 -20.75 -8.31
CA THR A 232 8.63 -21.90 -8.35
C THR A 232 8.24 -23.00 -7.35
N GLY A 233 7.29 -22.72 -6.44
CA GLY A 233 6.64 -23.73 -5.60
C GLY A 233 7.44 -24.13 -4.36
N ASN A 234 7.51 -25.43 -4.06
CA ASN A 234 8.12 -25.91 -2.83
C ASN A 234 9.65 -25.92 -2.90
N HIS A 235 10.27 -25.21 -1.97
CA HIS A 235 11.72 -25.05 -1.88
C HIS A 235 12.33 -25.84 -0.73
N GLY A 236 13.56 -26.33 -0.92
CA GLY A 236 14.36 -26.88 0.17
C GLY A 236 14.82 -25.81 1.16
N ARG A 237 15.28 -26.23 2.35
CA ARG A 237 15.72 -25.31 3.42
C ARG A 237 16.83 -24.34 2.97
N VAL A 238 17.81 -24.83 2.20
CA VAL A 238 18.95 -24.00 1.74
C VAL A 238 18.48 -22.89 0.81
N LEU A 239 17.63 -23.23 -0.18
CA LEU A 239 17.10 -22.27 -1.13
C LEU A 239 16.18 -21.25 -0.44
N SER A 240 15.36 -21.71 0.50
CA SER A 240 14.50 -20.84 1.31
C SER A 240 15.31 -19.84 2.16
N LEU A 241 16.38 -20.30 2.81
CA LEU A 241 17.29 -19.42 3.55
C LEU A 241 18.03 -18.44 2.63
N ALA A 242 18.53 -18.90 1.49
CA ALA A 242 19.18 -18.05 0.50
C ALA A 242 18.21 -16.98 -0.04
N PHE A 243 16.94 -17.37 -0.27
CA PHE A 243 15.88 -16.46 -0.65
C PHE A 243 15.63 -15.40 0.43
N ALA A 244 15.46 -15.81 1.69
CA ALA A 244 15.22 -14.88 2.79
C ALA A 244 16.37 -13.88 2.97
N VAL A 245 17.62 -14.35 2.88
CA VAL A 245 18.81 -13.47 2.91
C VAL A 245 18.81 -12.51 1.72
N GLY A 246 18.55 -13.01 0.51
CA GLY A 246 18.47 -12.19 -0.70
C GLY A 246 17.37 -11.12 -0.62
N LEU A 247 16.21 -11.47 -0.07
CA LEU A 247 15.10 -10.56 0.17
C LEU A 247 15.49 -9.45 1.15
N LEU A 248 16.14 -9.79 2.27
CA LEU A 248 16.61 -8.80 3.24
C LEU A 248 17.66 -7.85 2.62
N VAL A 249 18.56 -8.37 1.79
CA VAL A 249 19.52 -7.56 1.03
C VAL A 249 18.78 -6.62 0.07
N LEU A 250 17.82 -7.12 -0.70
CA LEU A 250 17.02 -6.30 -1.62
C LEU A 250 16.26 -5.19 -0.90
N LEU A 251 15.68 -5.48 0.26
CA LEU A 251 15.01 -4.48 1.11
C LEU A 251 15.98 -3.42 1.66
N ALA A 252 17.27 -3.71 1.79
CA ALA A 252 18.29 -2.75 2.20
C ALA A 252 18.82 -1.89 1.02
N THR A 253 18.69 -2.34 -0.23
CA THR A 253 19.20 -1.61 -1.42
C THR A 253 18.72 -0.16 -1.61
N PRO A 254 17.52 0.28 -1.16
CA PRO A 254 17.13 1.68 -1.21
C PRO A 254 18.12 2.63 -0.50
N LEU A 255 18.93 2.16 0.45
CA LEU A 255 20.00 2.93 1.10
C LEU A 255 21.12 3.37 0.13
N SER A 256 21.26 2.71 -1.03
CA SER A 256 22.24 3.10 -2.03
C SER A 256 22.06 4.54 -2.52
N VAL A 257 20.82 5.06 -2.56
CA VAL A 257 20.51 6.41 -3.01
C VAL A 257 21.04 7.48 -2.04
N PRO A 258 20.69 7.49 -0.73
CA PRO A 258 21.28 8.44 0.20
C PRO A 258 22.79 8.30 0.30
N LEU A 259 23.35 7.07 0.28
CA LEU A 259 24.81 6.86 0.28
C LEU A 259 25.47 7.52 -0.94
N TYR A 260 24.92 7.31 -2.13
CA TYR A 260 25.40 7.94 -3.34
C TYR A 260 25.25 9.46 -3.29
N SER A 261 24.12 9.97 -2.78
CA SER A 261 23.87 11.41 -2.61
C SER A 261 24.81 12.08 -1.61
N PHE A 262 25.31 11.36 -0.60
CA PHE A 262 26.31 11.89 0.34
C PHE A 262 27.71 11.98 -0.27
N ILE A 263 28.06 11.04 -1.14
CA ILE A 263 29.41 10.93 -1.73
C ILE A 263 29.53 11.77 -3.01
N SER A 264 28.44 11.92 -3.76
CA SER A 264 28.45 12.60 -5.05
C SER A 264 28.51 14.11 -4.88
N LYS A 265 29.37 14.77 -5.66
CA LYS A 265 29.28 16.22 -5.85
C LYS A 265 27.97 16.54 -6.58
N PRO A 266 27.30 17.67 -6.27
CA PRO A 266 26.17 18.13 -7.07
C PRO A 266 26.59 18.22 -8.54
N LEU A 267 25.73 17.74 -9.45
CA LEU A 267 25.99 17.77 -10.90
C LEU A 267 26.37 19.20 -11.32
N SER A 268 27.47 19.33 -12.05
CA SER A 268 27.90 20.61 -12.63
C SER A 268 26.96 21.02 -13.75
N ASP A 269 26.69 22.32 -13.88
CA ASP A 269 25.83 22.89 -14.95
C ASP A 269 26.33 22.55 -16.37
N SER A 270 27.58 22.09 -16.51
CA SER A 270 28.21 21.70 -17.79
C SER A 270 27.85 20.30 -18.30
N ASP A 271 27.32 19.39 -17.46
CA ASP A 271 26.90 18.04 -17.90
C ASP A 271 25.49 18.02 -18.53
N ILE A 272 24.92 19.21 -18.78
CA ILE A 272 23.49 19.46 -19.03
C ILE A 272 23.10 19.43 -20.52
N GLU A 273 24.04 19.31 -21.46
CA GLU A 273 23.75 19.39 -22.91
C GLU A 273 22.92 18.24 -23.50
N ARG A 274 22.51 17.24 -22.70
CA ARG A 274 21.37 16.41 -23.10
C ARG A 274 20.10 17.00 -22.50
N PRO A 275 19.28 17.74 -23.27
CA PRO A 275 17.89 17.91 -22.90
C PRO A 275 17.33 16.50 -22.79
N MET A 276 17.05 16.05 -21.56
CA MET A 276 16.09 14.98 -21.41
C MET A 276 14.84 15.58 -22.03
N LYS A 277 14.46 15.08 -23.22
CA LYS A 277 13.14 15.28 -23.79
C LYS A 277 12.20 14.93 -22.64
N VAL A 278 11.72 15.95 -21.94
CA VAL A 278 10.52 15.83 -21.11
C VAL A 278 9.53 15.40 -22.15
N SER A 279 9.28 14.10 -22.20
CA SER A 279 8.34 13.55 -23.14
C SER A 279 7.02 14.13 -22.66
N LEU A 280 6.61 15.26 -23.24
CA LEU A 280 5.25 15.74 -23.28
C LEU A 280 4.46 14.69 -24.07
N LYS A 281 4.43 13.45 -23.59
CA LYS A 281 3.40 12.50 -23.95
C LYS A 281 2.13 13.12 -23.43
N PHE A 282 1.16 13.29 -24.34
CA PHE A 282 -0.23 13.61 -24.06
C PHE A 282 -0.60 13.15 -22.66
N GLY A 283 -0.62 14.09 -21.71
CA GLY A 283 -0.90 13.76 -20.33
C GLY A 283 -2.38 13.41 -20.24
N THR A 284 -2.68 12.12 -20.18
CA THR A 284 -4.05 11.70 -19.92
C THR A 284 -4.41 12.07 -18.48
N PRO A 285 -5.61 12.64 -18.23
CA PRO A 285 -6.06 12.91 -16.87
C PRO A 285 -5.96 11.63 -16.04
N ARG A 286 -5.36 11.70 -14.86
CA ARG A 286 -5.22 10.53 -13.97
C ARG A 286 -6.53 9.77 -13.73
N PRO A 287 -7.71 10.43 -13.60
CA PRO A 287 -8.99 9.72 -13.50
C PRO A 287 -9.33 8.80 -14.69
N LEU A 288 -8.79 9.07 -15.89
CA LEU A 288 -9.01 8.21 -17.05
C LEU A 288 -8.36 6.83 -16.87
N TRP A 289 -7.23 6.76 -16.17
CA TRP A 289 -6.60 5.49 -15.81
C TRP A 289 -7.42 4.70 -14.80
N ASN A 290 -8.12 5.36 -13.87
CA ASN A 290 -9.09 4.68 -12.99
C ASN A 290 -10.22 4.05 -13.81
N ALA A 291 -10.80 4.81 -14.75
CA ALA A 291 -11.82 4.32 -15.67
C ALA A 291 -11.32 3.09 -16.47
N ALA A 292 -10.11 3.17 -17.05
CA ALA A 292 -9.50 2.06 -17.78
C ALA A 292 -9.28 0.82 -16.87
N SER A 293 -8.83 1.04 -15.62
CA SER A 293 -8.70 -0.03 -14.61
C SER A 293 -10.04 -0.71 -14.36
N GLN A 294 -11.14 0.05 -14.36
CA GLN A 294 -12.47 -0.45 -14.02
C GLN A 294 -12.95 -1.48 -15.04
N VAL A 295 -12.72 -1.21 -16.32
CA VAL A 295 -13.08 -2.12 -17.42
C VAL A 295 -12.32 -3.43 -17.27
N LEU A 296 -10.99 -3.35 -17.04
CA LEU A 296 -10.18 -4.54 -16.86
C LEU A 296 -10.54 -5.32 -15.59
N MET A 297 -10.90 -4.63 -14.51
CA MET A 297 -11.38 -5.24 -13.26
C MET A 297 -12.72 -5.97 -13.47
N ALA A 298 -13.65 -5.39 -14.25
CA ALA A 298 -14.90 -6.04 -14.60
C ALA A 298 -14.67 -7.33 -15.40
N ILE A 299 -13.73 -7.33 -16.34
CA ILE A 299 -13.32 -8.54 -17.09
C ILE A 299 -12.78 -9.59 -16.13
N GLY A 300 -11.95 -9.20 -15.15
CA GLY A 300 -11.44 -10.11 -14.11
C GLY A 300 -12.54 -10.77 -13.28
N TYR A 301 -13.55 -10.00 -12.85
CA TYR A 301 -14.70 -10.54 -12.14
C TYR A 301 -15.57 -11.47 -13.00
N ILE A 302 -15.83 -11.09 -14.26
CA ILE A 302 -16.57 -11.94 -15.20
C ILE A 302 -15.81 -13.25 -15.42
N ALA A 303 -14.49 -13.22 -15.60
CA ALA A 303 -13.67 -14.42 -15.74
C ALA A 303 -13.83 -15.35 -14.53
N MET A 304 -13.80 -14.82 -13.30
CA MET A 304 -14.05 -15.63 -12.09
C MET A 304 -15.48 -16.18 -12.03
N ALA A 305 -16.48 -15.43 -12.51
CA ALA A 305 -17.86 -15.87 -12.55
C ALA A 305 -18.11 -17.06 -13.50
N LEU A 306 -17.32 -17.18 -14.58
CA LEU A 306 -17.44 -18.28 -15.55
C LEU A 306 -17.07 -19.65 -14.94
N ALA A 307 -16.33 -19.67 -13.82
CA ALA A 307 -15.94 -20.87 -13.09
C ALA A 307 -15.26 -21.97 -13.95
N LEU A 308 -14.54 -21.56 -15.01
CA LEU A 308 -13.74 -22.47 -15.83
C LEU A 308 -12.45 -22.87 -15.10
N PRO A 309 -11.84 -24.03 -15.42
CA PRO A 309 -10.54 -24.41 -14.86
C PRO A 309 -9.49 -23.31 -15.08
N GLY A 310 -8.82 -22.87 -14.01
CA GLY A 310 -7.80 -21.81 -14.06
C GLY A 310 -8.34 -20.37 -14.12
N SER A 311 -9.65 -20.16 -14.30
CA SER A 311 -10.25 -18.82 -14.38
C SER A 311 -10.07 -17.98 -13.11
N LEU A 312 -10.07 -18.63 -11.94
CA LEU A 312 -9.88 -17.96 -10.65
C LEU A 312 -8.46 -17.38 -10.51
N TYR A 313 -7.45 -18.07 -11.04
CA TYR A 313 -6.07 -17.60 -11.04
C TYR A 313 -5.91 -16.36 -11.94
N ILE A 314 -6.39 -16.45 -13.18
CA ILE A 314 -6.31 -15.35 -14.15
C ILE A 314 -7.12 -14.14 -13.66
N GLY A 315 -8.34 -14.37 -13.17
CA GLY A 315 -9.21 -13.32 -12.65
C GLY A 315 -8.62 -12.61 -11.43
N SER A 316 -8.00 -13.35 -10.50
CA SER A 316 -7.34 -12.77 -9.31
C SER A 316 -6.15 -11.88 -9.69
N ILE A 317 -5.33 -12.30 -10.67
CA ILE A 317 -4.21 -11.49 -11.17
C ILE A 317 -4.73 -10.19 -11.79
N LEU A 318 -5.74 -10.27 -12.65
CA LEU A 318 -6.32 -9.09 -13.30
C LEU A 318 -6.91 -8.11 -12.28
N VAL A 319 -7.71 -8.59 -11.34
CA VAL A 319 -8.31 -7.77 -10.29
C VAL A 319 -7.22 -7.17 -9.39
N GLY A 320 -6.18 -7.93 -9.04
CA GLY A 320 -5.04 -7.47 -8.24
C GLY A 320 -4.28 -6.31 -8.91
N ILE A 321 -3.97 -6.44 -10.21
CA ILE A 321 -3.32 -5.37 -11.00
C ILE A 321 -4.20 -4.11 -10.99
N CYS A 322 -5.50 -4.25 -11.27
CA CYS A 322 -6.42 -3.11 -11.31
C CYS A 322 -6.60 -2.44 -9.95
N TYR A 323 -6.60 -3.23 -8.87
CA TYR A 323 -6.64 -2.71 -7.50
C TYR A 323 -5.38 -1.91 -7.18
N GLY A 324 -4.19 -2.39 -7.57
CA GLY A 324 -2.92 -1.67 -7.43
C GLY A 324 -2.91 -0.33 -8.18
N VAL A 325 -3.43 -0.30 -9.42
CA VAL A 325 -3.58 0.94 -10.19
C VAL A 325 -4.48 1.94 -9.45
N ARG A 326 -5.63 1.50 -8.94
CA ARG A 326 -6.55 2.37 -8.19
C ARG A 326 -5.92 2.94 -6.92
N LEU A 327 -5.25 2.10 -6.13
CA LEU A 327 -4.60 2.55 -4.90
C LEU A 327 -3.49 3.58 -5.15
N THR A 328 -2.70 3.38 -6.21
CA THR A 328 -1.58 4.27 -6.55
C THR A 328 -2.02 5.58 -7.18
N ILE A 329 -3.13 5.60 -7.93
CA ILE A 329 -3.63 6.81 -8.60
C ILE A 329 -4.47 7.69 -7.66
N THR A 330 -5.24 7.09 -6.75
CA THR A 330 -6.15 7.84 -5.87
C THR A 330 -5.40 8.83 -4.96
N VAL A 331 -4.26 8.42 -4.42
CA VAL A 331 -3.41 9.21 -3.50
C VAL A 331 -2.92 10.53 -4.14
N PRO A 332 -2.28 10.54 -5.32
CA PRO A 332 -1.87 11.77 -5.99
C PRO A 332 -3.05 12.56 -6.55
N VAL A 333 -4.12 11.93 -7.06
CA VAL A 333 -5.34 12.64 -7.51
C VAL A 333 -5.92 13.48 -6.37
N ALA A 334 -6.03 12.91 -5.16
CA ALA A 334 -6.48 13.66 -4.00
C ALA A 334 -5.58 14.88 -3.69
N SER A 335 -4.26 14.69 -3.78
CA SER A 335 -3.30 15.78 -3.52
C SER A 335 -3.31 16.87 -4.61
N GLU A 336 -3.68 16.52 -5.84
CA GLU A 336 -3.77 17.45 -6.98
C GLU A 336 -5.08 18.25 -6.93
N LEU A 337 -6.19 17.60 -6.58
CA LEU A 337 -7.51 18.24 -6.53
C LEU A 337 -7.72 19.09 -5.29
N PHE A 338 -7.22 18.66 -4.14
CA PHE A 338 -7.51 19.30 -2.84
C PHE A 338 -6.29 19.92 -2.17
N GLY A 339 -5.09 19.73 -2.72
CA GLY A 339 -3.85 20.26 -2.15
C GLY A 339 -3.32 19.46 -0.95
N LEU A 340 -2.32 20.02 -0.27
CA LEU A 340 -1.61 19.36 0.84
C LEU A 340 -2.02 19.84 2.25
N LYS A 341 -2.86 20.87 2.36
CA LYS A 341 -3.17 21.54 3.64
C LYS A 341 -3.87 20.62 4.64
N TYR A 342 -4.84 19.82 4.19
CA TYR A 342 -5.59 18.86 5.01
C TYR A 342 -5.50 17.45 4.40
N TYR A 343 -4.34 17.13 3.85
CA TYR A 343 -4.17 15.94 3.03
C TYR A 343 -4.37 14.65 3.81
N GLY A 344 -3.87 14.59 5.06
CA GLY A 344 -4.04 13.40 5.90
C GLY A 344 -5.50 13.08 6.15
N LEU A 345 -6.31 14.09 6.48
CA LEU A 345 -7.77 13.93 6.66
C LEU A 345 -8.45 13.46 5.37
N LEU A 346 -8.20 14.14 4.25
CA LEU A 346 -8.79 13.79 2.95
C LEU A 346 -8.41 12.38 2.49
N TYR A 347 -7.14 12.00 2.68
CA TYR A 347 -6.65 10.67 2.37
C TYR A 347 -7.38 9.59 3.17
N ASN A 348 -7.59 9.80 4.48
CA ASN A 348 -8.29 8.84 5.32
C ASN A 348 -9.81 8.81 5.07
N ILE A 349 -10.42 9.92 4.67
CA ILE A 349 -11.81 9.91 4.16
C ILE A 349 -11.93 9.01 2.93
N LEU A 350 -10.96 9.05 2.01
CA LEU A 350 -10.96 8.17 0.84
C LEU A 350 -10.78 6.69 1.21
N ILE A 351 -10.04 6.38 2.28
CA ILE A 351 -9.86 5.01 2.81
C ILE A 351 -11.16 4.42 3.36
N LEU A 352 -12.16 5.23 3.72
CA LEU A 352 -13.46 4.74 4.20
C LEU A 352 -14.18 3.82 3.20
N ASN A 353 -13.76 3.85 1.93
CA ASN A 353 -14.24 2.89 0.94
C ASN A 353 -13.92 1.42 1.30
N LEU A 354 -12.82 1.15 2.02
CA LEU A 354 -12.40 -0.20 2.41
C LEU A 354 -13.35 -0.83 3.44
N PRO A 355 -13.62 -0.22 4.63
CA PRO A 355 -14.59 -0.76 5.57
C PRO A 355 -15.98 -0.86 4.98
N LEU A 356 -16.42 0.16 4.22
CA LEU A 356 -17.74 0.14 3.58
C LEU A 356 -17.86 -1.01 2.57
N GLY A 357 -16.86 -1.17 1.70
CA GLY A 357 -16.82 -2.24 0.71
C GLY A 357 -16.72 -3.63 1.35
N SER A 358 -15.88 -3.79 2.38
CA SER A 358 -15.72 -5.04 3.12
C SER A 358 -17.03 -5.44 3.81
N PHE A 359 -17.71 -4.50 4.46
CA PHE A 359 -19.02 -4.75 5.08
C PHE A 359 -20.08 -5.16 4.05
N LEU A 360 -20.24 -4.40 2.96
CA LEU A 360 -21.29 -4.63 1.96
C LEU A 360 -21.04 -5.89 1.13
N PHE A 361 -19.83 -6.06 0.59
CA PHE A 361 -19.54 -7.10 -0.39
C PHE A 361 -18.97 -8.38 0.23
N SER A 362 -18.18 -8.29 1.30
CA SER A 362 -17.60 -9.48 1.96
C SER A 362 -18.51 -10.00 3.07
N GLY A 363 -18.83 -9.16 4.06
CA GLY A 363 -19.65 -9.55 5.21
C GLY A 363 -21.08 -9.88 4.81
N LEU A 364 -21.79 -8.91 4.22
CA LEU A 364 -23.21 -9.04 3.91
C LEU A 364 -23.47 -9.89 2.66
N LEU A 365 -22.86 -9.57 1.52
CA LEU A 365 -23.16 -10.26 0.26
C LEU A 365 -22.51 -11.65 0.17
N ALA A 366 -21.17 -11.73 0.25
CA ALA A 366 -20.46 -12.99 0.04
C ALA A 366 -20.68 -13.99 1.18
N GLY A 367 -20.65 -13.54 2.44
CA GLY A 367 -20.94 -14.39 3.60
C GLY A 367 -22.35 -15.01 3.53
N TYR A 368 -23.38 -14.20 3.25
CA TYR A 368 -24.75 -14.68 3.14
C TYR A 368 -24.92 -15.69 2.00
N LEU A 369 -24.44 -15.37 0.79
CA LEU A 369 -24.58 -16.25 -0.37
C LEU A 369 -23.82 -17.57 -0.19
N TYR A 370 -22.66 -17.54 0.48
CA TYR A 370 -21.92 -18.75 0.83
C TYR A 370 -22.72 -19.62 1.80
N ASP A 371 -23.21 -19.03 2.89
CA ASP A 371 -23.90 -19.75 3.96
C ASP A 371 -25.23 -20.39 3.47
N VAL A 372 -25.94 -19.73 2.54
CA VAL A 372 -27.16 -20.28 1.91
C VAL A 372 -26.88 -21.57 1.13
N GLN A 373 -25.67 -21.72 0.57
CA GLN A 373 -25.27 -22.86 -0.26
C GLN A 373 -24.38 -23.86 0.49
N ALA A 374 -23.99 -23.55 1.72
CA ALA A 374 -23.05 -24.35 2.50
C ALA A 374 -23.75 -25.52 3.19
N THR A 375 -23.06 -26.66 3.26
CA THR A 375 -23.47 -27.81 4.07
C THR A 375 -22.78 -27.75 5.43
N VAL A 376 -23.52 -28.15 6.47
CA VAL A 376 -22.96 -28.26 7.83
C VAL A 376 -22.00 -29.45 7.86
N VAL A 377 -20.83 -29.26 8.46
CA VAL A 377 -19.81 -30.30 8.61
C VAL A 377 -19.85 -30.87 10.04
N ASP A 378 -19.60 -32.17 10.18
CA ASP A 378 -19.47 -32.83 11.48
C ASP A 378 -18.35 -32.17 12.31
N GLY A 379 -18.68 -31.70 13.51
CA GLY A 379 -17.77 -30.96 14.40
C GLY A 379 -18.03 -29.45 14.49
N GLY A 380 -19.03 -28.93 13.77
CA GLY A 380 -19.44 -27.53 13.83
C GLY A 380 -18.78 -26.66 12.75
N GLY A 381 -19.59 -25.90 12.02
CA GLY A 381 -19.17 -25.08 10.88
C GLY A 381 -19.91 -25.43 9.59
N ASN A 382 -19.66 -24.66 8.54
CA ASN A 382 -20.30 -24.82 7.24
C ASN A 382 -19.27 -24.68 6.10
N THR A 383 -19.44 -25.50 5.06
CA THR A 383 -18.56 -25.49 3.87
C THR A 383 -19.40 -25.54 2.61
N CYS A 384 -19.11 -24.68 1.64
CA CYS A 384 -19.67 -24.68 0.30
C CYS A 384 -18.59 -25.03 -0.73
N VAL A 385 -18.92 -25.94 -1.64
CA VAL A 385 -18.02 -26.38 -2.73
C VAL A 385 -18.73 -26.18 -4.07
N GLY A 386 -18.04 -25.55 -5.01
CA GLY A 386 -18.51 -25.34 -6.38
C GLY A 386 -18.72 -23.88 -6.76
N ALA A 387 -19.05 -23.65 -8.04
CA ALA A 387 -19.21 -22.31 -8.62
C ALA A 387 -20.36 -21.51 -7.96
N GLN A 388 -21.43 -22.19 -7.55
CA GLN A 388 -22.62 -21.60 -6.95
C GLN A 388 -22.35 -20.79 -5.67
N CYS A 389 -21.24 -21.06 -4.97
CA CYS A 389 -20.89 -20.36 -3.73
C CYS A 389 -20.55 -18.88 -3.97
N TYR A 390 -19.94 -18.53 -5.12
CA TYR A 390 -19.40 -17.19 -5.37
C TYR A 390 -19.71 -16.61 -6.75
N CYS A 391 -20.27 -17.38 -7.69
CA CYS A 391 -20.57 -16.90 -9.05
C CYS A 391 -21.43 -15.63 -9.03
N LEU A 392 -22.53 -15.62 -8.26
CA LEU A 392 -23.40 -14.46 -8.13
C LEU A 392 -22.67 -13.25 -7.51
N VAL A 393 -21.77 -13.49 -6.54
CA VAL A 393 -20.93 -12.44 -5.96
C VAL A 393 -20.09 -11.77 -7.05
N PHE A 394 -19.39 -12.55 -7.87
CA PHE A 394 -18.56 -12.02 -8.94
C PHE A 394 -19.36 -11.28 -10.02
N VAL A 395 -20.57 -11.76 -10.38
CA VAL A 395 -21.46 -11.04 -11.29
C VAL A 395 -21.88 -9.69 -10.73
N ILE A 396 -22.29 -9.63 -9.46
CA ILE A 396 -22.65 -8.37 -8.80
C ILE A 396 -21.45 -7.42 -8.74
N MET A 397 -20.26 -7.92 -8.40
CA MET A 397 -19.03 -7.12 -8.40
C MET A 397 -18.70 -6.57 -9.80
N ALA A 398 -18.90 -7.35 -10.86
CA ALA A 398 -18.73 -6.87 -12.24
C ALA A 398 -19.73 -5.75 -12.59
N LEU A 399 -21.00 -5.85 -12.16
CA LEU A 399 -22.00 -4.80 -12.38
C LEU A 399 -21.66 -3.52 -11.61
N THR A 400 -21.18 -3.64 -10.37
CA THR A 400 -20.73 -2.45 -9.61
C THR A 400 -19.52 -1.77 -10.26
N CYS A 401 -18.67 -2.54 -10.97
CA CYS A 401 -17.61 -1.95 -11.77
C CYS A 401 -18.17 -1.09 -12.91
N VAL A 402 -19.27 -1.47 -13.56
CA VAL A 402 -19.90 -0.64 -14.61
C VAL A 402 -20.41 0.69 -14.03
N VAL A 403 -21.00 0.66 -12.84
CA VAL A 403 -21.41 1.90 -12.14
C VAL A 403 -20.18 2.76 -11.81
N GLY A 404 -19.12 2.14 -11.28
CA GLY A 404 -17.85 2.81 -11.00
C GLY A 404 -17.23 3.47 -12.23
N LEU A 405 -17.34 2.83 -13.40
CA LEU A 405 -16.85 3.36 -14.67
C LEU A 405 -17.59 4.65 -15.04
N GLY A 406 -18.92 4.66 -14.90
CA GLY A 406 -19.72 5.86 -15.15
C GLY A 406 -19.33 7.03 -14.23
N LEU A 407 -19.08 6.74 -12.95
CA LEU A 407 -18.62 7.75 -11.98
C LEU A 407 -17.20 8.25 -12.28
N ASP A 408 -16.26 7.37 -12.65
CA ASP A 408 -14.89 7.74 -13.02
C ASP A 408 -14.88 8.62 -14.29
N VAL A 409 -15.72 8.31 -15.29
CA VAL A 409 -15.88 9.13 -16.51
C VAL A 409 -16.47 10.49 -16.17
N LEU A 410 -17.51 10.54 -15.32
CA LEU A 410 -18.09 11.81 -14.86
C LEU A 410 -17.05 12.67 -14.13
N LEU A 411 -16.23 12.06 -13.26
CA LEU A 411 -15.16 12.74 -12.56
C LEU A 411 -14.09 13.25 -13.53
N ALA A 412 -13.71 12.46 -14.54
CA ALA A 412 -12.76 12.88 -15.57
C ALA A 412 -13.26 14.09 -16.37
N VAL A 413 -14.55 14.11 -16.71
CA VAL A 413 -15.19 15.26 -17.39
C VAL A 413 -15.17 16.49 -16.50
N ARG A 414 -15.56 16.36 -15.22
CA ARG A 414 -15.59 17.51 -14.28
C ARG A 414 -14.21 18.06 -13.94
N THR A 415 -13.20 17.21 -13.89
CA THR A 415 -11.82 17.63 -13.53
C THR A 415 -10.99 18.06 -14.74
N ARG A 416 -11.52 17.97 -15.96
CA ARG A 416 -10.82 18.33 -17.21
C ARG A 416 -10.17 19.71 -17.16
N ASN A 417 -10.91 20.73 -16.72
CA ASN A 417 -10.41 22.11 -16.68
C ASN A 417 -9.23 22.28 -15.70
N VAL A 418 -9.24 21.54 -14.58
CA VAL A 418 -8.14 21.56 -13.61
C VAL A 418 -6.89 20.93 -14.23
N TYR A 419 -7.03 19.77 -14.87
CA TYR A 419 -5.90 19.10 -15.54
C TYR A 419 -5.34 19.93 -16.70
N VAL A 420 -6.19 20.60 -17.50
CA VAL A 420 -5.74 21.52 -18.56
C VAL A 420 -4.88 22.64 -17.99
N ARG A 421 -5.34 23.33 -16.93
CA ARG A 421 -4.54 24.39 -16.28
C ARG A 421 -3.20 23.87 -15.72
N ILE A 422 -3.20 22.67 -15.14
CA ILE A 422 -1.97 22.03 -14.65
C ILE A 422 -1.00 21.76 -15.80
N HIS A 423 -1.50 21.28 -16.94
CA HIS A 423 -0.69 21.04 -18.13
C HIS A 423 -0.14 22.33 -18.74
N GLU A 424 -0.95 23.38 -18.85
CA GLU A 424 -0.53 24.70 -19.31
C GLU A 424 0.56 25.29 -18.40
N SER A 425 0.37 25.22 -17.08
CA SER A 425 1.36 25.68 -16.11
C SER A 425 2.70 24.94 -16.24
N LYS A 426 2.67 23.61 -16.38
CA LYS A 426 3.87 22.80 -16.58
C LYS A 426 4.56 23.13 -17.91
N ARG A 427 3.78 23.37 -18.96
CA ARG A 427 4.29 23.74 -20.28
C ARG A 427 4.97 25.11 -20.25
N ALA A 428 4.37 26.10 -19.59
CA ALA A 428 4.95 27.44 -19.42
C ALA A 428 6.31 27.38 -18.69
N ILE A 429 6.39 26.58 -17.62
CA ILE A 429 7.65 26.36 -16.89
C ILE A 429 8.71 25.72 -17.80
N ALA A 430 8.34 24.69 -18.57
CA ALA A 430 9.28 24.03 -19.49
C ALA A 430 9.80 24.97 -20.59
N VAL A 431 8.94 25.83 -21.15
CA VAL A 431 9.33 26.83 -22.16
C VAL A 431 10.29 27.86 -21.55
N SER A 432 9.97 28.42 -20.38
CA SER A 432 10.83 29.40 -19.70
C SER A 432 12.24 28.85 -19.38
N ALA A 433 12.34 27.55 -19.02
CA ALA A 433 13.61 26.90 -18.79
C ALA A 433 14.44 26.70 -20.07
N THR A 434 13.78 26.59 -21.23
CA THR A 434 14.44 26.43 -22.53
C THR A 434 14.96 27.78 -23.03
N ASP A 435 14.15 28.84 -22.93
CA ASP A 435 14.54 30.20 -23.34
C ASP A 435 15.71 30.75 -22.50
N CYS A 436 15.72 30.46 -21.20
CA CYS A 436 16.83 30.85 -20.32
C CYS A 436 18.14 30.10 -20.62
N SER A 437 18.07 28.93 -21.25
CA SER A 437 19.25 28.17 -21.71
C SER A 437 19.78 28.70 -23.04
N SER A 438 18.90 29.20 -23.91
CA SER A 438 19.28 29.77 -25.21
C SER A 438 19.87 31.18 -25.11
N ALA A 439 19.54 31.94 -24.07
CA ALA A 439 20.06 33.30 -23.84
C ALA A 439 21.48 33.34 -23.21
N LYS A 440 22.09 32.19 -22.93
CA LYS A 440 23.46 32.08 -22.37
C LYS A 440 24.55 31.89 -23.42
N TYR A 441 24.22 31.96 -24.71
CA TYR A 441 25.17 31.87 -25.83
C TYR A 441 25.20 33.15 -26.66
#